data_AF-A0A3B8NQU9-F1
#
_entry.id   AF-A0A3B8NQU9-F1
#
_cell.length_a   1.000
_cell.length_b   1.000
_cell.length_c   1.000
_cell.angle_alpha   90.00
_cell.angle_beta   90.00
_cell.angle_gamma   90.00
#
_symmetry.space_group_name_H-M   'P 1'
#
loop_
_entity.id
_entity.type
_entity.pdbx_description
1 polymer ?
#
loop_
_entity_poly.entity_id
_entity_poly.type
_entity_poly.pdbx_seq_one_letter_code
_entity_poly.pdbx_strand_id
1 'polypeptide(L)'
;MTKREVLKRVRDIVRCLEHQQTLPTETTCSVVAAKKLEMLVKEAPASLVYELSCIHSQLLHSGDDVGTVLNRLKQLLHNEGR
;
A
#
# COMPACT_ATOMS: atom_id res chain seq x y z
N MET A 1 -9.61 6.15 12.23
CA MET A 1 -9.13 4.76 12.11
C MET A 1 -8.05 4.50 13.15
N THR A 2 -7.88 3.26 13.65
CA THR A 2 -6.76 2.95 14.56
C THR A 2 -5.53 2.50 13.77
N LYS A 3 -4.33 2.65 14.34
CA LYS A 3 -3.08 2.14 13.75
C LYS A 3 -3.20 0.65 13.39
N ARG A 4 -3.82 -0.16 14.25
CA ARG A 4 -4.04 -1.60 14.01
C ARG A 4 -4.92 -1.87 12.78
N GLU A 5 -5.99 -1.10 12.60
CA GLU A 5 -6.87 -1.21 11.43
C GLU A 5 -6.14 -0.78 10.14
N VAL A 6 -5.30 0.26 10.22
CA VAL A 6 -4.48 0.70 9.09
C VAL A 6 -3.55 -0.42 8.64
N LEU A 7 -2.80 -1.03 9.56
CA LEU A 7 -1.90 -2.15 9.24
C LEU A 7 -2.64 -3.38 8.70
N LYS A 8 -3.89 -3.62 9.13
CA LYS A 8 -4.71 -4.70 8.58
C LYS A 8 -5.04 -4.44 7.10
N ARG A 9 -5.42 -3.21 6.74
CA ARG A 9 -5.68 -2.83 5.35
C ARG A 9 -4.40 -2.75 4.51
N VAL A 10 -3.27 -2.32 5.08
CA VAL A 10 -1.96 -2.37 4.40
C VAL A 10 -1.61 -3.81 4.00
N ARG A 11 -1.84 -4.79 4.89
CA ARG A 11 -1.64 -6.22 4.56
C ARG A 11 -2.50 -6.70 3.40
N ASP A 12 -3.73 -6.23 3.32
CA ASP A 12 -4.65 -6.56 2.22
C ASP A 12 -4.12 -6.00 0.88
N ILE A 13 -3.62 -4.76 0.89
CA ILE A 13 -2.99 -4.12 -0.28
C ILE A 13 -1.73 -4.89 -0.72
N VAL A 14 -0.87 -5.27 0.23
CA VAL A 14 0.32 -6.09 -0.05
C VAL A 14 -0.06 -7.41 -0.72
N ARG A 15 -1.09 -8.11 -0.23
CA ARG A 15 -1.54 -9.38 -0.84
C ARG A 15 -2.08 -9.22 -2.26
N CYS A 16 -2.75 -8.10 -2.57
CA CYS A 16 -3.18 -7.82 -3.95
C CYS A 16 -1.94 -7.62 -4.84
N LEU A 17 -1.02 -6.74 -4.42
CA LEU A 17 0.18 -6.44 -5.19
C LEU A 17 1.10 -7.66 -5.38
N GLU A 18 1.18 -8.58 -4.39
CA GLU A 18 1.89 -9.87 -4.54
C GLU A 18 1.22 -10.79 -5.58
N HIS A 19 -0.12 -10.85 -5.61
CA HIS A 19 -0.84 -11.60 -6.65
C HIS A 19 -0.58 -11.03 -8.04
N GLN A 20 -0.55 -9.70 -8.19
CA GLN A 20 -0.28 -9.05 -9.47
C GLN A 20 1.12 -9.38 -10.01
N GLN A 21 2.14 -9.48 -9.15
CA GLN A 21 3.48 -9.91 -9.58
C GLN A 21 3.49 -11.36 -10.11
N THR A 22 2.57 -12.20 -9.62
CA THR A 22 2.46 -13.60 -10.03
C THR A 22 1.64 -13.74 -11.32
N LEU A 23 0.69 -12.82 -11.56
CA LEU A 23 -0.22 -12.82 -12.70
C LEU A 23 -0.27 -11.40 -13.33
N PRO A 24 0.65 -11.08 -14.27
CA PRO A 24 0.81 -9.74 -14.84
C PRO A 24 -0.38 -9.25 -15.71
N THR A 25 -1.36 -10.10 -15.96
CA THR A 25 -2.57 -9.76 -16.74
C THR A 25 -3.59 -8.91 -15.99
N GLU A 26 -3.37 -8.64 -14.69
CA GLU A 26 -4.29 -7.85 -13.86
C GLU A 26 -3.80 -6.41 -13.64
N THR A 27 -3.77 -5.59 -14.71
CA THR A 27 -3.62 -4.12 -14.62
C THR A 27 -4.62 -3.48 -13.63
N THR A 28 -5.70 -4.20 -13.31
CA THR A 28 -6.73 -3.84 -12.33
C THR A 28 -6.22 -3.76 -10.89
N CYS A 29 -5.28 -4.62 -10.46
CA CYS A 29 -4.90 -4.68 -9.04
C CYS A 29 -4.07 -3.46 -8.60
N SER A 30 -3.18 -2.92 -9.43
CA SER A 30 -2.44 -1.68 -9.14
C SER A 30 -3.37 -0.49 -8.95
N VAL A 31 -4.39 -0.36 -9.81
CA VAL A 31 -5.40 0.72 -9.71
C VAL A 31 -6.24 0.56 -8.44
N VAL A 32 -6.65 -0.67 -8.10
CA VAL A 32 -7.38 -0.98 -6.87
C VAL A 32 -6.51 -0.70 -5.64
N ALA A 33 -5.25 -1.09 -5.65
CA ALA A 33 -4.28 -0.85 -4.58
C ALA A 33 -4.05 0.65 -4.36
N ALA A 34 -3.86 1.42 -5.43
CA ALA A 34 -3.73 2.88 -5.36
C ALA A 34 -4.97 3.52 -4.73
N LYS A 35 -6.17 3.16 -5.21
CA LYS A 35 -7.42 3.72 -4.68
C LYS A 35 -7.67 3.32 -3.22
N LYS A 36 -7.35 2.08 -2.84
CA LYS A 36 -7.41 1.64 -1.43
C LYS A 36 -6.42 2.41 -0.56
N LEU A 37 -5.21 2.62 -1.06
CA LEU A 37 -4.17 3.34 -0.34
C LEU A 37 -4.53 4.83 -0.19
N GLU A 38 -5.16 5.45 -1.20
CA GLU A 38 -5.70 6.82 -1.11
C GLU A 38 -6.72 6.96 0.02
N MET A 39 -7.70 6.05 0.08
CA MET A 39 -8.67 6.04 1.18
C MET A 39 -7.99 5.83 2.53
N LEU A 40 -6.97 4.96 2.57
CA LEU A 40 -6.20 4.72 3.78
C LEU A 40 -5.47 5.97 4.26
N VAL A 41 -4.88 6.76 3.36
CA VAL A 41 -4.22 8.04 3.69
C VAL A 41 -5.21 9.03 4.32
N LYS A 42 -6.45 9.06 3.83
CA LYS A 42 -7.50 9.96 4.35
C LYS A 42 -8.00 9.56 5.74
N GLU A 43 -8.01 8.25 6.05
CA GLU A 43 -8.53 7.72 7.31
C GLU A 43 -7.47 7.44 8.39
N ALA A 44 -6.19 7.34 7.99
CA ALA A 44 -5.08 6.99 8.84
C ALA A 44 -4.75 8.09 9.89
N PRO A 45 -4.15 7.70 11.02
CA PRO A 45 -3.64 8.67 12.00
C PRO A 45 -2.45 9.45 11.41
N ALA A 46 -2.28 10.71 11.83
CA ALA A 46 -1.26 11.63 11.30
C ALA A 46 0.18 11.05 11.30
N SER A 47 0.51 10.15 12.25
CA SER A 47 1.80 9.47 12.31
C SER A 47 2.10 8.59 11.08
N LEU A 48 1.07 8.09 10.40
CA LEU A 48 1.17 7.20 9.24
C LEU A 48 0.81 7.87 7.92
N VAL A 49 0.07 8.98 7.96
CA VAL A 49 -0.39 9.71 6.77
C VAL A 49 0.77 10.08 5.85
N TYR A 50 1.86 10.61 6.40
CA TYR A 50 3.02 11.01 5.60
C TYR A 50 3.61 9.84 4.82
N GLU A 51 3.88 8.73 5.50
CA GLU A 51 4.52 7.56 4.90
C GLU A 51 3.59 6.87 3.89
N LEU A 52 2.31 6.71 4.23
CA LEU A 52 1.30 6.16 3.33
C LEU A 52 1.10 7.03 2.08
N SER A 53 1.12 8.35 2.22
CA SER A 53 0.96 9.28 1.10
C SER A 53 2.18 9.24 0.17
N CYS A 54 3.39 9.09 0.74
CA CYS A 54 4.62 8.89 -0.02
C CYS A 54 4.58 7.58 -0.84
N ILE A 55 4.06 6.50 -0.24
CA ILE A 55 3.89 5.21 -0.94
C ILE A 55 2.82 5.32 -2.04
N HIS A 56 1.72 6.02 -1.77
CA HIS A 56 0.64 6.24 -2.76
C HIS A 56 1.12 7.02 -3.98
N SER A 57 1.88 8.10 -3.77
CA SER A 57 2.47 8.86 -4.88
C SER A 57 3.43 8.00 -5.72
N GLN A 58 4.24 7.15 -5.09
CA GLN A 58 5.09 6.20 -5.80
C GLN A 58 4.28 5.20 -6.62
N LEU A 59 3.21 4.64 -6.07
CA LEU A 59 2.37 3.69 -6.80
C LEU A 59 1.66 4.32 -8.02
N LEU A 60 1.33 5.60 -7.96
CA LEU A 60 0.72 6.34 -9.08
C LEU A 60 1.73 6.72 -10.17
N HIS A 61 2.95 7.09 -9.78
CA HIS A 61 3.95 7.62 -10.72
C HIS A 61 4.86 6.53 -11.29
N SER A 62 5.15 5.49 -10.51
CA SER A 62 5.95 4.35 -10.92
C SER A 62 5.03 3.25 -11.46
N GLY A 63 4.51 3.44 -12.67
CA GLY A 63 3.61 2.50 -13.34
C GLY A 63 4.15 1.07 -13.54
N ASP A 64 5.41 0.80 -13.19
CA ASP A 64 6.08 -0.50 -13.36
C ASP A 64 6.82 -1.00 -12.09
N ASP A 65 7.08 -0.13 -11.10
CA ASP A 65 7.88 -0.51 -9.92
C ASP A 65 7.02 -0.93 -8.71
N VAL A 66 6.10 -1.87 -8.98
CA VAL A 66 5.26 -2.49 -7.95
C VAL A 66 6.11 -3.15 -6.87
N GLY A 67 7.30 -3.65 -7.23
CA GLY A 67 8.27 -4.26 -6.31
C GLY A 67 8.74 -3.32 -5.20
N THR A 68 9.15 -2.10 -5.53
CA THR A 68 9.59 -1.12 -4.53
C THR A 68 8.44 -0.67 -3.62
N VAL A 69 7.25 -0.46 -4.19
CA VAL A 69 6.04 -0.12 -3.41
C VAL A 69 5.71 -1.24 -2.42
N LEU A 70 5.77 -2.49 -2.87
CA LEU A 70 5.53 -3.67 -2.04
C LEU A 70 6.52 -3.74 -0.88
N ASN A 71 7.80 -3.53 -1.15
CA ASN A 71 8.85 -3.58 -0.14
C ASN A 71 8.65 -2.50 0.93
N ARG A 72 8.30 -1.27 0.54
CA ARG A 72 7.98 -0.20 1.49
C ARG A 72 6.77 -0.51 2.37
N LEU A 73 5.69 -1.06 1.78
CA LEU A 73 4.52 -1.47 2.57
C LEU A 73 4.86 -2.57 3.58
N LYS A 74 5.70 -3.54 3.19
CA LYS A 74 6.22 -4.59 4.09
C LYS A 74 7.07 -4.00 5.22
N GLN A 75 7.93 -3.03 4.92
CA GLN A 75 8.72 -2.33 5.94
C GLN A 75 7.85 -1.54 6.92
N LEU A 76 6.83 -0.83 6.42
CA LEU A 76 5.87 -0.11 7.27
C LEU A 76 5.17 -1.08 8.23
N LEU A 77 4.71 -2.23 7.74
CA LEU A 77 4.11 -3.27 8.58
C LEU A 77 5.07 -3.81 9.65
N HIS A 78 6.36 -3.96 9.31
CA HIS A 78 7.37 -4.45 10.24
C HIS A 78 7.72 -3.42 11.33
N ASN A 79 7.82 -2.14 10.96
CA ASN A 79 8.17 -1.06 11.88
C ASN A 79 7.01 -0.73 12.82
N GLU A 80 5.79 -0.70 12.29
CA GLU A 80 4.60 -0.23 13.02
C GLU A 80 3.79 -1.36 13.66
N GLY A 81 4.06 -2.61 13.30
CA GLY A 81 3.41 -3.80 13.85
C GLY A 81 4.07 -4.40 15.10
N ARG A 82 5.14 -3.79 15.62
CA ARG A 82 5.76 -4.14 16.91
C ARG A 82 5.08 -3.46 18.09
#